data_AF-A0A1G2ZRS8-F1
#
_entry.id   AF-A0A1G2ZRS8-F1
#
_cell.length_a   1.000
_cell.length_b   1.000
_cell.length_c   1.000
_cell.angle_alpha   90.00
_cell.angle_beta   90.00
_cell.angle_gamma   90.00
#
_symmetry.space_group_name_H-M   'P 1'
#
loop_
_entity.id
_entity.type
_entity.pdbx_description
1 polymer ?
#
loop_
_entity_poly.entity_id
_entity_poly.type
_entity_poly.pdbx_seq_one_letter_code
_entity_poly.pdbx_strand_id
1 'polypeptide(L)'
;MYEWYDYESYFDWIPTDFLYSSPDYDYVANYKVGRLPVSDAAQAAAVVAKIEQWHDGLSWDWFKRASVAGGRPFGTMWYYGELSSVDAINKDIFNGMELAKFYYTNETYDVNHVKPLLLSQDSGLFYHVDHGSGNVLWVGDGPISASDIMVPETTRLRIFNPEAPVVVSVSCINGAYDTDMTAFEDQPQFDAAPYPTSFGEATVLSGAGGIAYIGGSRLNYANFNMFYDEGRLLAHHYYMVQICNMVLESYHKGATRIGDMMYAALRRYAQDTVINYSSDRETLFGFVLLGDPVLSVPAQQPGLSCLKPHLAAVGPDGYLSEDIPVFRNLPSDKSRTIGVASNCDSPTLDVTSIYTWHDTVIKRDGLAGASVTYTFTPTDCGHHLVRAAAADGKEGWLYVNTQFVFVPTCDLLLMDADGGLDYERYYTAALGNLGRACDVWENGAREVISAETLAQFDIVIWFLPYSAPTEWEKNAFGAYLDNGGRLFITGQDIGSSLTGYGYEADSFYQNYLHAQWVDWAYTDTLRGQPRDPIGSGMTITIWGGDGAQNQYSTDEIEPILPAVPVFTYEPLCEAALRVDTGTYKLVYFAFGFEGIDSQASRDEVMRRVLYWLDQR
;
A
#
# COMPACT_ATOMS: atom_id res chain seq x y z
N MET A 1 0.16 3.45 -21.95
CA MET A 1 -1.08 3.86 -21.25
C MET A 1 -2.17 2.94 -21.77
N TYR A 2 -2.23 1.72 -21.24
CA TYR A 2 -3.17 0.70 -21.70
C TYR A 2 -4.36 0.67 -20.73
N GLU A 3 -5.54 0.85 -21.31
CA GLU A 3 -6.85 0.74 -20.69
C GLU A 3 -7.11 -0.71 -20.27
N TRP A 4 -6.87 -1.01 -18.99
CA TRP A 4 -7.55 -2.12 -18.32
C TRP A 4 -8.91 -1.60 -17.85
N TYR A 5 -9.87 -1.53 -18.76
CA TYR A 5 -11.28 -1.43 -18.44
C TYR A 5 -11.95 -2.69 -18.98
N ASP A 6 -11.79 -3.80 -18.25
CA ASP A 6 -12.85 -4.78 -18.26
C ASP A 6 -14.07 -4.09 -17.62
N TYR A 7 -15.17 -4.09 -18.35
CA TYR A 7 -16.38 -3.32 -18.05
C TYR A 7 -16.99 -3.73 -16.70
N GLU A 8 -16.57 -3.11 -15.61
CA GLU A 8 -17.35 -3.14 -14.38
C GLU A 8 -18.41 -2.05 -14.44
N SER A 9 -19.55 -2.42 -15.04
CA SER A 9 -20.73 -1.55 -15.14
C SER A 9 -21.09 -0.85 -13.82
N TYR A 10 -20.77 -1.47 -12.68
CA TYR A 10 -20.98 -0.93 -11.33
C TYR A 10 -20.24 0.38 -11.04
N PHE A 11 -19.02 0.57 -11.55
CA PHE A 11 -18.25 1.80 -11.34
C PHE A 11 -18.68 2.94 -12.26
N ASP A 12 -19.25 2.62 -13.42
CA ASP A 12 -19.79 3.60 -14.35
C ASP A 12 -21.04 4.30 -13.79
N TRP A 13 -21.79 3.63 -12.89
CA TRP A 13 -22.95 4.19 -12.22
C TRP A 13 -22.61 4.66 -10.80
N ILE A 14 -22.46 5.97 -10.63
CA ILE A 14 -22.18 6.58 -9.34
C ILE A 14 -23.50 7.02 -8.66
N PRO A 15 -23.95 6.34 -7.58
CA PRO A 15 -25.04 6.84 -6.76
C PRO A 15 -24.57 8.13 -6.08
N THR A 16 -25.27 9.23 -6.37
CA THR A 16 -24.85 10.54 -5.92
C THR A 16 -25.98 11.34 -5.29
N ASP A 17 -25.67 11.90 -4.12
CA ASP A 17 -26.50 12.94 -3.50
C ASP A 17 -26.05 14.35 -3.90
N PHE A 18 -24.92 14.47 -4.61
CA PHE A 18 -24.35 15.76 -5.01
C PHE A 18 -25.30 16.55 -5.92
N LEU A 19 -26.04 15.89 -6.81
CA LEU A 19 -26.98 16.57 -7.72
C LEU A 19 -28.18 17.18 -6.99
N TYR A 20 -28.54 16.67 -5.80
CA TYR A 20 -29.51 17.35 -4.93
C TYR A 20 -28.89 18.58 -4.24
N SER A 21 -27.57 18.61 -4.08
CA SER A 21 -26.84 19.76 -3.57
C SER A 21 -26.64 20.85 -4.63
N SER A 22 -26.48 20.50 -5.91
CA SER A 22 -26.25 21.39 -7.06
C SER A 22 -27.29 21.12 -8.18
N PRO A 23 -28.56 21.56 -8.00
CA PRO A 23 -29.63 21.28 -8.96
C PRO A 23 -29.55 22.06 -10.27
N ASP A 24 -28.66 23.04 -10.39
CA ASP A 24 -28.35 23.76 -11.63
C ASP A 24 -27.21 23.10 -12.44
N TYR A 25 -26.61 22.02 -11.91
CA TYR A 25 -25.58 21.21 -12.57
C TYR A 25 -24.29 21.96 -12.91
N ASP A 26 -23.99 23.04 -12.19
CA ASP A 26 -22.77 23.83 -12.39
C ASP A 26 -21.55 23.31 -11.60
N TYR A 27 -21.72 22.17 -10.92
CA TYR A 27 -20.76 21.54 -10.01
C TYR A 27 -20.46 22.34 -8.74
N VAL A 28 -21.30 23.31 -8.40
CA VAL A 28 -21.19 24.10 -7.17
C VAL A 28 -22.38 23.80 -6.26
N ALA A 29 -22.11 23.28 -5.06
CA ALA A 29 -23.17 23.00 -4.10
C ALA A 29 -23.91 24.28 -3.66
N ASN A 30 -25.25 24.25 -3.71
CA ASN A 30 -26.18 25.26 -3.21
C ASN A 30 -26.88 24.83 -1.91
N TYR A 31 -27.05 23.52 -1.68
CA TYR A 31 -27.73 22.95 -0.51
C TYR A 31 -26.82 22.03 0.30
N LYS A 32 -27.14 21.90 1.60
CA LYS A 32 -26.46 21.00 2.54
C LYS A 32 -27.25 19.70 2.56
N VAL A 33 -26.69 18.65 1.96
CA VAL A 33 -27.36 17.36 1.77
C VAL A 33 -26.64 16.30 2.60
N GLY A 34 -27.43 15.41 3.21
CA GLY A 34 -26.98 14.20 3.89
C GLY A 34 -28.10 13.18 3.87
N ARG A 35 -27.76 11.91 4.07
CA ARG A 35 -28.67 10.77 3.91
C ARG A 35 -28.73 9.94 5.18
N LEU A 36 -29.94 9.61 5.62
CA LEU A 36 -30.15 8.53 6.59
C LEU A 36 -30.48 7.25 5.80
N PRO A 37 -29.55 6.28 5.67
CA PRO A 37 -29.74 5.11 4.82
C PRO A 37 -30.52 4.02 5.56
N VAL A 38 -31.84 4.24 5.74
CA VAL A 38 -32.73 3.33 6.48
C VAL A 38 -33.73 2.67 5.52
N SER A 39 -33.98 1.38 5.73
CA SER A 39 -34.86 0.57 4.87
C SER A 39 -36.27 0.42 5.41
N ASP A 40 -36.51 0.71 6.70
CA ASP A 40 -37.82 0.66 7.33
C ASP A 40 -37.99 1.66 8.51
N ALA A 41 -39.22 1.74 9.02
CA ALA A 41 -39.57 2.65 10.12
C ALA A 41 -38.91 2.28 11.46
N ALA A 42 -38.56 1.02 11.70
CA ALA A 42 -37.90 0.59 12.93
C ALA A 42 -36.42 1.00 12.92
N GLN A 43 -35.73 0.83 11.79
CA GLN A 43 -34.38 1.36 11.59
C GLN A 43 -34.36 2.88 11.68
N ALA A 44 -35.32 3.57 11.06
CA ALA A 44 -35.46 5.02 11.19
C ALA A 44 -35.60 5.46 12.65
N ALA A 45 -36.47 4.80 13.41
CA ALA A 45 -36.64 5.08 14.83
C ALA A 45 -35.37 4.84 15.65
N ALA A 46 -34.62 3.77 15.36
CA ALA A 46 -33.36 3.45 16.03
C ALA A 46 -32.27 4.49 15.75
N VAL A 47 -32.12 4.93 14.49
CA VAL A 47 -31.16 5.96 14.10
C VAL A 47 -31.51 7.31 14.76
N VAL A 48 -32.79 7.69 14.79
CA VAL A 48 -33.25 8.90 15.48
C VAL A 48 -32.95 8.83 16.97
N ALA A 49 -33.26 7.70 17.63
CA ALA A 49 -32.95 7.52 19.06
C ALA A 49 -31.44 7.59 19.35
N LYS A 50 -30.59 7.13 18.42
CA LYS A 50 -29.14 7.28 18.49
C LYS A 50 -28.72 8.74 18.38
N ILE A 51 -29.30 9.49 17.44
CA ILE A 51 -29.04 10.92 17.26
C ILE A 51 -29.42 11.72 18.51
N GLU A 52 -30.61 11.47 19.08
CA GLU A 52 -31.08 12.14 20.29
C GLU A 52 -30.14 11.89 21.48
N GLN A 53 -29.78 10.62 21.74
CA GLN A 53 -28.89 10.28 22.84
C GLN A 53 -27.47 10.82 22.65
N TRP A 54 -26.94 10.80 21.42
CA TRP A 54 -25.64 11.39 21.11
C TRP A 54 -25.66 12.91 21.31
N HIS A 55 -26.73 13.58 20.89
CA HIS A 55 -26.90 15.02 21.07
C HIS A 55 -26.99 15.41 22.54
N ASP A 56 -27.75 14.66 23.34
CA ASP A 56 -27.89 14.89 24.78
C ASP A 56 -26.57 14.69 25.55
N GLY A 57 -25.72 13.78 25.09
CA GLY A 57 -24.40 13.50 25.65
C GLY A 57 -23.27 14.36 25.09
N LEU A 58 -23.53 15.23 24.11
CA LEU A 58 -22.49 15.93 23.37
C LEU A 58 -21.77 16.97 24.24
N SER A 59 -20.45 16.83 24.36
CA SER A 59 -19.60 17.82 25.02
C SER A 59 -18.22 17.87 24.38
N TRP A 60 -17.55 19.01 24.51
CA TRP A 60 -16.17 19.16 24.03
C TRP A 60 -15.20 18.20 24.75
N ASP A 61 -15.47 17.86 26.00
CA ASP A 61 -14.57 17.07 26.85
C ASP A 61 -14.24 15.70 26.25
N TRP A 62 -15.24 15.03 25.67
CA TRP A 62 -15.01 13.76 24.96
C TRP A 62 -14.77 13.96 23.47
N PHE A 63 -15.43 14.94 22.84
CA PHE A 63 -15.38 15.15 21.39
C PHE A 63 -14.01 15.62 20.90
N LYS A 64 -13.24 16.30 21.76
CA LYS A 64 -11.86 16.70 21.44
C LYS A 64 -10.92 15.53 21.19
N ARG A 65 -11.28 14.29 21.55
CA ARG A 65 -10.48 13.10 21.23
C ARG A 65 -10.63 12.79 19.75
N ALA A 66 -9.55 12.89 19.00
CA ALA A 66 -9.52 12.58 17.57
C ALA A 66 -8.58 11.40 17.31
N SER A 67 -9.01 10.51 16.42
CA SER A 67 -8.25 9.34 16.01
C SER A 67 -7.93 9.46 14.53
N VAL A 68 -6.66 9.32 14.18
CA VAL A 68 -6.20 9.24 12.79
C VAL A 68 -5.62 7.84 12.57
N ALA A 69 -6.04 7.19 11.51
CA ALA A 69 -5.55 5.88 11.11
C ALA A 69 -5.18 5.88 9.63
N GLY A 70 -4.06 5.25 9.31
CA GLY A 70 -3.57 5.24 7.94
C GLY A 70 -2.63 4.07 7.70
N GLY A 71 -2.81 3.41 6.57
CA GLY A 71 -1.98 2.29 6.16
C GLY A 71 -1.09 2.57 4.96
N ARG A 72 -0.79 1.51 4.21
CA ARG A 72 0.08 1.50 3.03
C ARG A 72 -0.74 1.08 1.80
N PRO A 73 -1.68 1.91 1.31
CA PRO A 73 -2.62 1.52 0.25
C PRO A 73 -1.96 1.22 -1.11
N PHE A 74 -0.64 1.43 -1.22
CA PHE A 74 0.14 1.13 -2.42
C PHE A 74 1.40 0.30 -2.10
N GLY A 75 1.53 -0.21 -0.87
CA GLY A 75 2.69 -1.03 -0.48
C GLY A 75 4.05 -0.32 -0.53
N THR A 76 4.08 1.01 -0.46
CA THR A 76 5.31 1.79 -0.66
C THR A 76 5.92 2.32 0.64
N MET A 77 7.21 2.69 0.59
CA MET A 77 7.92 3.37 1.67
C MET A 77 7.35 4.74 2.09
N TRP A 78 6.37 5.28 1.35
CA TRP A 78 5.81 6.61 1.60
C TRP A 78 4.64 6.62 2.59
N TYR A 79 4.12 5.45 2.97
CA TYR A 79 3.04 5.33 3.95
C TYR A 79 1.88 6.30 3.68
N TYR A 80 1.37 6.31 2.44
CA TYR A 80 0.43 7.33 1.96
C TYR A 80 -0.78 7.57 2.86
N GLY A 81 -1.28 6.54 3.57
CA GLY A 81 -2.35 6.70 4.55
C GLY A 81 -1.94 7.53 5.76
N GLU A 82 -0.78 7.23 6.35
CA GLU A 82 -0.20 7.98 7.47
C GLU A 82 0.18 9.41 7.04
N LEU A 83 0.80 9.55 5.87
CA LEU A 83 1.22 10.83 5.31
C LEU A 83 0.04 11.80 5.14
N SER A 84 -1.11 11.29 4.68
CA SER A 84 -2.32 12.09 4.45
C SER A 84 -2.85 12.72 5.74
N SER A 85 -2.86 11.96 6.82
CA SER A 85 -3.33 12.45 8.13
C SER A 85 -2.27 13.32 8.83
N VAL A 86 -0.98 13.01 8.69
CA VAL A 86 0.12 13.86 9.16
C VAL A 86 0.12 15.23 8.46
N ASP A 87 -0.14 15.30 7.16
CA ASP A 87 -0.28 16.56 6.43
C ASP A 87 -1.45 17.40 6.99
N ALA A 88 -2.57 16.77 7.32
CA ALA A 88 -3.71 17.44 7.93
C ALA A 88 -3.35 18.02 9.32
N ILE A 89 -2.65 17.23 10.15
CA ILE A 89 -2.16 17.67 11.47
C ILE A 89 -1.18 18.84 11.34
N ASN A 90 -0.24 18.75 10.38
CA ASN A 90 0.74 19.80 10.10
C ASN A 90 0.12 21.13 9.66
N LYS A 91 -1.11 21.10 9.14
CA LYS A 91 -1.90 22.28 8.75
C LYS A 91 -2.83 22.81 9.86
N ASP A 92 -2.61 22.37 11.11
CA ASP A 92 -3.41 22.75 12.29
C ASP A 92 -4.89 22.32 12.25
N ILE A 93 -5.29 21.44 11.32
CA ILE A 93 -6.70 21.01 11.18
C ILE A 93 -7.25 20.38 12.47
N PHE A 94 -6.37 19.73 13.25
CA PHE A 94 -6.72 19.10 14.53
C PHE A 94 -6.29 19.94 15.76
N ASN A 95 -6.02 21.24 15.61
CA ASN A 95 -5.56 22.06 16.74
C ASN A 95 -6.54 22.00 17.93
N GLY A 96 -5.98 21.83 19.14
CA GLY A 96 -6.75 21.71 20.38
C GLY A 96 -7.46 20.38 20.60
N MET A 97 -7.30 19.42 19.68
CA MET A 97 -7.78 18.04 19.84
C MET A 97 -6.69 17.15 20.46
N GLU A 98 -7.13 16.10 21.15
CA GLU A 98 -6.27 15.04 21.70
C GLU A 98 -6.12 13.94 20.65
N LEU A 99 -4.96 13.85 20.01
CA LEU A 99 -4.72 12.97 18.87
C LEU A 99 -4.22 11.58 19.29
N ALA A 100 -4.87 10.54 18.77
CA ALA A 100 -4.37 9.16 18.75
C ALA A 100 -4.03 8.75 17.31
N LYS A 101 -2.82 8.24 17.09
CA LYS A 101 -2.29 7.83 15.78
C LYS A 101 -2.19 6.30 15.69
N PHE A 102 -2.95 5.72 14.77
CA PHE A 102 -2.99 4.28 14.48
C PHE A 102 -2.28 4.02 13.15
N TYR A 103 -0.98 3.78 13.21
CA TYR A 103 -0.07 3.74 12.06
C TYR A 103 0.76 2.44 12.08
N TYR A 104 1.17 1.93 10.92
CA TYR A 104 2.13 0.81 10.85
C TYR A 104 3.41 1.20 11.56
N THR A 105 3.89 2.43 11.32
CA THR A 105 5.10 2.96 11.94
C THR A 105 4.97 3.28 13.45
N ASN A 106 3.75 3.15 14.00
CA ASN A 106 3.47 3.19 15.43
C ASN A 106 3.22 1.81 16.06
N GLU A 107 3.17 0.74 15.25
CA GLU A 107 2.83 -0.62 15.69
C GLU A 107 1.40 -0.72 16.29
N THR A 108 0.50 0.14 15.82
CA THR A 108 -0.89 0.25 16.32
C THR A 108 -1.94 0.21 15.21
N TYR A 109 -1.54 -0.03 13.97
CA TYR A 109 -2.48 -0.16 12.85
C TYR A 109 -2.83 -1.62 12.63
N ASP A 110 -3.80 -2.09 13.41
CA ASP A 110 -4.36 -3.45 13.33
C ASP A 110 -5.83 -3.45 13.78
N VAL A 111 -6.53 -4.54 13.52
CA VAL A 111 -7.96 -4.70 13.86
C VAL A 111 -8.21 -4.49 15.36
N ASN A 112 -7.31 -4.97 16.22
CA ASN A 112 -7.51 -4.91 17.67
C ASN A 112 -7.44 -3.48 18.23
N HIS A 113 -6.63 -2.62 17.63
CA HIS A 113 -6.50 -1.23 18.02
C HIS A 113 -7.51 -0.31 17.34
N VAL A 114 -7.87 -0.55 16.07
CA VAL A 114 -8.77 0.35 15.32
C VAL A 114 -10.25 0.02 15.54
N LYS A 115 -10.65 -1.26 15.60
CA LYS A 115 -12.05 -1.67 15.77
C LYS A 115 -12.73 -1.10 17.03
N PRO A 116 -12.05 -0.97 18.19
CA PRO A 116 -12.66 -0.36 19.38
C PRO A 116 -13.16 1.07 19.17
N LEU A 117 -12.55 1.86 18.26
CA LEU A 117 -12.98 3.23 17.93
C LEU A 117 -14.40 3.30 17.38
N LEU A 118 -14.88 2.19 16.80
CA LEU A 118 -16.19 2.07 16.16
C LEU A 118 -17.22 1.35 17.05
N LEU A 119 -16.84 0.90 18.24
CA LEU A 119 -17.69 0.05 19.09
C LEU A 119 -17.76 0.50 20.55
N SER A 120 -16.65 0.96 21.13
CA SER A 120 -16.53 1.07 22.58
C SER A 120 -15.62 2.16 23.10
N GLN A 121 -14.71 2.68 22.27
CA GLN A 121 -13.80 3.74 22.63
C GLN A 121 -14.35 5.09 22.16
N ASP A 122 -14.20 6.08 23.03
CA ASP A 122 -14.70 7.43 22.79
C ASP A 122 -13.79 8.16 21.80
N SER A 123 -14.37 8.68 20.72
CA SER A 123 -13.67 9.49 19.74
C SER A 123 -14.67 10.45 19.09
N GLY A 124 -14.36 11.74 19.03
CA GLY A 124 -15.22 12.72 18.35
C GLY A 124 -15.04 12.69 16.84
N LEU A 125 -13.80 12.52 16.37
CA LEU A 125 -13.46 12.39 14.95
C LEU A 125 -12.61 11.15 14.72
N PHE A 126 -13.00 10.33 13.75
CA PHE A 126 -12.18 9.24 13.26
C PHE A 126 -11.85 9.48 11.78
N TYR A 127 -10.59 9.78 11.48
CA TYR A 127 -10.10 9.97 10.11
C TYR A 127 -9.27 8.77 9.65
N HIS A 128 -9.72 8.11 8.59
CA HIS A 128 -9.12 6.90 8.06
C HIS A 128 -8.67 7.10 6.59
N VAL A 129 -7.48 6.60 6.25
CA VAL A 129 -6.98 6.61 4.86
C VAL A 129 -6.32 5.26 4.54
N ASP A 130 -7.07 4.38 3.88
CA ASP A 130 -6.61 3.07 3.38
C ASP A 130 -7.71 2.40 2.53
N HIS A 131 -7.48 1.17 2.07
CA HIS A 131 -8.42 0.43 1.24
C HIS A 131 -9.82 0.26 1.87
N GLY A 132 -10.81 0.17 0.98
CA GLY A 132 -12.17 -0.25 1.31
C GLY A 132 -12.69 -1.18 0.22
N SER A 133 -13.49 -2.17 0.62
CA SER A 133 -14.13 -3.12 -0.29
C SER A 133 -15.66 -3.11 -0.15
N GLY A 134 -16.22 -1.99 0.31
CA GLY A 134 -17.66 -1.74 0.32
C GLY A 134 -18.26 -2.04 1.67
N ASN A 135 -18.26 -3.30 2.08
CA ASN A 135 -18.62 -3.70 3.44
C ASN A 135 -17.44 -3.75 4.41
N VAL A 136 -16.22 -3.49 3.95
CA VAL A 136 -15.00 -3.72 4.72
C VAL A 136 -14.14 -2.46 4.73
N LEU A 137 -13.67 -2.08 5.92
CA LEU A 137 -12.57 -1.14 6.12
C LEU A 137 -11.30 -1.94 6.37
N TRP A 138 -10.29 -1.81 5.52
CA TRP A 138 -9.03 -2.53 5.68
C TRP A 138 -8.13 -1.83 6.69
N VAL A 139 -7.57 -2.60 7.63
CA VAL A 139 -6.61 -2.11 8.61
C VAL A 139 -5.52 -3.13 8.84
N GLY A 140 -4.26 -2.79 8.59
CA GLY A 140 -3.14 -3.57 9.11
C GLY A 140 -3.14 -5.05 8.73
N ASP A 141 -3.46 -5.87 9.73
CA ASP A 141 -3.51 -7.32 9.75
C ASP A 141 -4.85 -7.92 9.28
N GLY A 142 -5.85 -7.10 8.96
CA GLY A 142 -7.11 -7.61 8.44
C GLY A 142 -8.26 -6.61 8.27
N PRO A 143 -9.42 -7.11 7.82
CA PRO A 143 -10.59 -6.29 7.59
C PRO A 143 -11.42 -6.04 8.87
N ILE A 144 -12.03 -4.86 8.98
CA ILE A 144 -13.19 -4.59 9.86
C ILE A 144 -14.44 -4.55 8.97
N SER A 145 -15.30 -5.56 9.11
CA SER A 145 -16.49 -5.69 8.28
C SER A 145 -17.71 -4.93 8.82
N ALA A 146 -18.71 -4.67 7.97
CA ALA A 146 -20.01 -4.16 8.34
C ALA A 146 -20.67 -5.06 9.40
N SER A 147 -20.52 -6.38 9.28
CA SER A 147 -21.00 -7.34 10.28
C SER A 147 -20.30 -7.21 11.63
N ASP A 148 -19.03 -6.84 11.67
CA ASP A 148 -18.30 -6.59 12.92
C ASP A 148 -18.85 -5.38 13.69
N ILE A 149 -19.42 -4.41 12.97
CA ILE A 149 -20.03 -3.21 13.54
C ILE A 149 -21.50 -3.46 13.89
N MET A 150 -22.20 -4.24 13.06
CA MET A 150 -23.63 -4.55 13.20
C MET A 150 -23.93 -5.70 14.18
N VAL A 151 -22.91 -6.26 14.86
CA VAL A 151 -23.05 -7.41 15.78
C VAL A 151 -24.23 -7.27 16.76
N PRO A 152 -24.90 -8.37 17.16
CA PRO A 152 -26.05 -8.34 18.06
C PRO A 152 -25.76 -7.60 19.37
N GLU A 153 -26.76 -6.91 19.92
CA GLU A 153 -26.63 -6.14 21.18
C GLU A 153 -26.07 -6.95 22.34
N THR A 154 -26.42 -8.24 22.42
CA THR A 154 -25.95 -9.16 23.48
C THR A 154 -24.45 -9.44 23.44
N THR A 155 -23.82 -9.23 22.29
CA THR A 155 -22.39 -9.42 22.06
C THR A 155 -21.62 -8.11 22.02
N ARG A 156 -22.31 -6.96 22.07
CA ARG A 156 -21.66 -5.64 22.07
C ARG A 156 -21.08 -5.30 23.44
N LEU A 157 -19.91 -4.66 23.44
CA LEU A 157 -19.35 -4.00 24.62
C LEU A 157 -20.22 -2.80 25.08
N ARG A 158 -20.85 -2.11 24.12
CA ARG A 158 -21.85 -1.06 24.36
C ARG A 158 -23.06 -1.30 23.45
N ILE A 159 -24.27 -1.34 24.02
CA ILE A 159 -25.52 -1.41 23.22
C ILE A 159 -25.65 -0.15 22.35
N PHE A 160 -25.31 0.98 22.96
CA PHE A 160 -25.26 2.31 22.36
C PHE A 160 -23.96 3.01 22.75
N ASN A 161 -23.28 3.65 21.80
CA ASN A 161 -22.11 4.50 22.07
C ASN A 161 -22.51 5.99 22.00
N PRO A 162 -22.74 6.68 23.15
CA PRO A 162 -23.07 8.11 23.16
C PRO A 162 -21.92 8.99 22.68
N GLU A 163 -20.70 8.44 22.62
CA GLU A 163 -19.46 9.13 22.25
C GLU A 163 -18.95 8.61 20.90
N ALA A 164 -19.88 8.25 20.02
CA ALA A 164 -19.60 7.75 18.68
C ALA A 164 -18.96 8.85 17.80
N PRO A 165 -17.94 8.50 16.98
CA PRO A 165 -17.25 9.46 16.14
C PRO A 165 -18.05 9.90 14.91
N VAL A 166 -17.73 11.09 14.41
CA VAL A 166 -17.90 11.39 12.98
C VAL A 166 -16.76 10.69 12.24
N VAL A 167 -17.10 9.73 11.38
CA VAL A 167 -16.14 8.97 10.58
C VAL A 167 -15.92 9.68 9.26
N VAL A 168 -14.68 10.09 8.99
CA VAL A 168 -14.23 10.58 7.69
C VAL A 168 -13.27 9.52 7.14
N SER A 169 -13.54 8.98 5.96
CA SER A 169 -12.75 7.86 5.44
C SER A 169 -12.48 7.99 3.95
N VAL A 170 -11.20 7.91 3.60
CA VAL A 170 -10.74 7.68 2.23
C VAL A 170 -10.59 6.18 2.06
N SER A 171 -11.72 5.50 1.80
CA SER A 171 -11.78 4.07 1.50
C SER A 171 -12.80 3.81 0.40
N CYS A 172 -12.35 3.16 -0.69
CA CYS A 172 -13.19 2.91 -1.86
C CYS A 172 -14.50 2.23 -1.47
N ILE A 173 -15.59 2.59 -2.14
CA ILE A 173 -16.94 1.99 -2.07
C ILE A 173 -17.61 1.89 -0.68
N ASN A 174 -16.93 2.24 0.40
CA ASN A 174 -17.46 2.08 1.76
C ASN A 174 -18.67 3.00 2.06
N GLY A 175 -18.84 4.08 1.30
CA GLY A 175 -20.01 4.97 1.38
C GLY A 175 -21.17 4.57 0.47
N ALA A 176 -21.13 3.40 -0.18
CA ALA A 176 -22.23 2.96 -1.05
C ALA A 176 -23.53 2.83 -0.25
N TYR A 177 -24.66 3.24 -0.85
CA TYR A 177 -25.99 3.19 -0.23
C TYR A 177 -27.06 2.67 -1.21
N ASP A 178 -26.62 2.20 -2.37
CA ASP A 178 -27.41 1.54 -3.40
C ASP A 178 -27.12 0.03 -3.43
N THR A 179 -26.64 -0.50 -2.31
CA THR A 179 -26.22 -1.90 -2.11
C THR A 179 -27.33 -2.90 -2.43
N ASP A 180 -28.60 -2.52 -2.20
CA ASP A 180 -29.79 -3.32 -2.53
C ASP A 180 -30.28 -3.15 -3.99
N MET A 181 -29.70 -2.23 -4.77
CA MET A 181 -30.16 -1.87 -6.12
C MET A 181 -29.32 -2.49 -7.24
N THR A 182 -28.09 -2.91 -6.95
CA THR A 182 -27.18 -3.52 -7.92
C THR A 182 -27.27 -5.04 -7.86
N ALA A 183 -27.36 -5.72 -9.00
CA ALA A 183 -27.44 -7.18 -9.02
C ALA A 183 -26.14 -7.79 -8.49
N PHE A 184 -26.27 -8.92 -7.79
CA PHE A 184 -25.19 -9.67 -7.14
C PHE A 184 -24.01 -10.02 -8.05
N GLU A 185 -24.25 -10.17 -9.36
CA GLU A 185 -23.25 -10.55 -10.37
C GLU A 185 -22.50 -9.34 -10.94
N ASP A 186 -23.00 -8.12 -10.69
CA ASP A 186 -22.42 -6.87 -11.21
C ASP A 186 -21.49 -6.19 -10.20
N GLN A 187 -21.44 -6.63 -8.93
CA GLN A 187 -20.55 -6.04 -7.94
C GLN A 187 -19.08 -6.48 -8.18
N PRO A 188 -18.11 -5.54 -8.10
CA PRO A 188 -16.69 -5.79 -8.33
C PRO A 188 -16.16 -6.97 -7.50
N GLN A 189 -15.31 -7.81 -8.10
CA GLN A 189 -14.53 -8.81 -7.35
C GLN A 189 -13.34 -8.14 -6.64
N PHE A 190 -13.57 -7.23 -5.70
CA PHE A 190 -12.56 -6.83 -4.71
C PHE A 190 -12.55 -7.80 -3.53
N ASP A 191 -12.41 -9.11 -3.79
CA ASP A 191 -12.45 -10.19 -2.78
C ASP A 191 -13.67 -10.18 -1.84
N ALA A 192 -14.70 -9.38 -2.14
CA ALA A 192 -15.86 -9.16 -1.30
C ALA A 192 -17.03 -9.96 -1.86
N ALA A 193 -17.51 -10.92 -1.07
CA ALA A 193 -18.83 -11.50 -1.29
C ALA A 193 -19.88 -10.37 -1.32
N PRO A 194 -20.97 -10.51 -2.10
CA PRO A 194 -22.01 -9.51 -2.16
C PRO A 194 -22.47 -9.09 -0.78
N TYR A 195 -22.62 -7.78 -0.56
CA TYR A 195 -22.90 -7.25 0.77
C TYR A 195 -24.21 -6.44 0.81
N PRO A 196 -25.14 -6.78 1.71
CA PRO A 196 -26.43 -6.09 1.82
C PRO A 196 -26.34 -4.75 2.57
N THR A 197 -25.17 -4.40 3.09
CA THR A 197 -24.97 -3.19 3.89
C THR A 197 -23.51 -2.78 3.77
N SER A 198 -23.26 -1.58 3.26
CA SER A 198 -21.89 -1.05 3.21
C SER A 198 -21.35 -0.76 4.61
N PHE A 199 -20.05 -0.56 4.71
CA PHE A 199 -19.41 -0.14 5.95
C PHE A 199 -19.95 1.21 6.45
N GLY A 200 -20.20 2.15 5.54
CA GLY A 200 -20.76 3.46 5.84
C GLY A 200 -22.21 3.39 6.31
N GLU A 201 -23.03 2.54 5.70
CA GLU A 201 -24.38 2.25 6.19
C GLU A 201 -24.33 1.63 7.59
N ALA A 202 -23.50 0.60 7.79
CA ALA A 202 -23.31 -0.08 9.07
C ALA A 202 -22.83 0.87 10.18
N THR A 203 -21.98 1.84 9.84
CA THR A 203 -21.50 2.88 10.76
C THR A 203 -22.69 3.65 11.36
N VAL A 204 -23.61 4.10 10.51
CA VAL A 204 -24.78 4.90 10.93
C VAL A 204 -25.84 4.02 11.60
N LEU A 205 -26.14 2.85 11.02
CA LEU A 205 -27.20 1.94 11.46
C LEU A 205 -26.90 1.22 12.78
N SER A 206 -25.62 0.97 13.08
CA SER A 206 -25.23 0.34 14.35
C SER A 206 -25.42 1.29 15.53
N GLY A 207 -25.94 0.77 16.64
CA GLY A 207 -26.06 1.54 17.89
C GLY A 207 -24.71 1.99 18.46
N ALA A 208 -23.63 1.27 18.15
CA ALA A 208 -22.28 1.55 18.67
C ALA A 208 -21.33 2.18 17.63
N GLY A 209 -21.65 2.05 16.34
CA GLY A 209 -20.91 2.66 15.22
C GLY A 209 -20.92 4.19 15.24
N GLY A 210 -20.24 4.82 14.30
CA GLY A 210 -20.14 6.29 14.17
C GLY A 210 -21.49 7.01 14.01
N ILE A 211 -21.57 8.28 14.38
CA ILE A 211 -22.80 9.08 14.26
C ILE A 211 -23.05 9.55 12.82
N ALA A 212 -22.00 9.64 12.03
CA ALA A 212 -22.03 9.94 10.61
C ALA A 212 -20.82 9.30 9.91
N TYR A 213 -20.95 9.04 8.61
CA TYR A 213 -19.90 8.60 7.72
C TYR A 213 -19.76 9.58 6.54
N ILE A 214 -18.54 10.04 6.28
CA ILE A 214 -18.17 10.90 5.16
C ILE A 214 -17.07 10.20 4.37
N GLY A 215 -17.30 9.97 3.08
CA GLY A 215 -16.37 9.23 2.23
C GLY A 215 -16.91 9.06 0.82
N GLY A 216 -16.44 8.04 0.11
CA GLY A 216 -16.86 7.77 -1.27
C GLY A 216 -17.84 6.61 -1.40
N SER A 217 -18.86 6.77 -2.24
CA SER A 217 -19.80 5.72 -2.63
C SER A 217 -19.27 4.79 -3.72
N ARG A 218 -18.18 5.17 -4.38
CA ARG A 218 -17.47 4.44 -5.44
C ARG A 218 -15.95 4.54 -5.26
N LEU A 219 -15.18 4.33 -6.33
CA LEU A 219 -13.72 4.40 -6.29
C LEU A 219 -13.25 5.75 -5.77
N ASN A 220 -12.36 5.70 -4.80
CA ASN A 220 -11.72 6.87 -4.23
C ASN A 220 -10.40 7.10 -4.94
N TYR A 221 -10.42 7.91 -5.98
CA TYR A 221 -9.17 8.35 -6.61
C TYR A 221 -8.31 9.08 -5.58
N ALA A 222 -7.02 8.79 -5.60
CA ALA A 222 -6.01 9.45 -4.80
C ALA A 222 -4.76 9.63 -5.66
N ASN A 223 -4.17 10.83 -5.61
CA ASN A 223 -2.90 11.12 -6.26
C ASN A 223 -2.07 12.00 -5.33
N PHE A 224 -0.76 11.79 -5.37
CA PHE A 224 0.22 12.38 -4.49
C PHE A 224 1.36 12.95 -5.34
N ASN A 225 1.46 14.27 -5.41
CA ASN A 225 2.65 14.91 -5.96
C ASN A 225 3.68 15.03 -4.85
N MET A 226 4.76 14.25 -4.94
CA MET A 226 5.80 14.17 -3.93
C MET A 226 7.14 14.67 -4.45
N PHE A 227 7.89 15.32 -3.58
CA PHE A 227 9.27 15.68 -3.80
C PHE A 227 10.02 15.72 -2.47
N TYR A 228 11.32 15.50 -2.52
CA TYR A 228 12.17 15.66 -1.35
C TYR A 228 12.91 16.99 -1.38
N ASP A 229 13.18 17.50 -0.19
CA ASP A 229 14.07 18.62 0.08
C ASP A 229 15.07 18.17 1.14
N GLU A 230 16.25 17.76 0.71
CA GLU A 230 17.30 17.13 1.52
C GLU A 230 16.74 15.98 2.40
N GLY A 231 15.96 15.10 1.80
CA GLY A 231 15.33 13.93 2.43
C GLY A 231 14.01 14.24 3.13
N ARG A 232 13.63 15.50 3.32
CA ARG A 232 12.33 15.87 3.90
C ARG A 232 11.24 15.68 2.85
N LEU A 233 10.23 14.86 3.15
CA LEU A 233 9.13 14.60 2.22
C LEU A 233 8.12 15.77 2.22
N LEU A 234 7.84 16.28 1.02
CA LEU A 234 6.81 17.27 0.74
C LEU A 234 5.80 16.64 -0.21
N ALA A 235 4.52 16.66 0.18
CA ALA A 235 3.46 16.00 -0.56
C ALA A 235 2.24 16.92 -0.73
N HIS A 236 1.64 16.88 -1.92
CA HIS A 236 0.34 17.47 -2.19
C HIS A 236 -0.67 16.39 -2.59
N HIS A 237 -1.83 16.44 -1.95
CA HIS A 237 -2.91 15.46 -2.05
C HIS A 237 -4.01 15.95 -2.99
N TYR A 238 -4.47 15.08 -3.89
CA TYR A 238 -5.59 15.36 -4.81
C TYR A 238 -6.80 14.46 -4.52
N TYR A 239 -7.94 14.81 -5.14
CA TYR A 239 -9.14 13.97 -5.20
C TYR A 239 -9.73 13.66 -3.81
N MET A 240 -9.97 12.39 -3.47
CA MET A 240 -10.70 12.02 -2.26
C MET A 240 -9.95 12.43 -0.98
N VAL A 241 -8.62 12.32 -0.96
CA VAL A 241 -7.81 12.80 0.19
C VAL A 241 -7.97 14.31 0.37
N GLN A 242 -7.95 15.06 -0.74
CA GLN A 242 -8.10 16.52 -0.71
C GLN A 242 -9.46 16.94 -0.15
N ILE A 243 -10.56 16.36 -0.64
CA ILE A 243 -11.91 16.77 -0.23
C ILE A 243 -12.25 16.32 1.20
N CYS A 244 -11.78 15.15 1.65
CA CYS A 244 -11.86 14.72 3.05
C CYS A 244 -11.09 15.66 3.98
N ASN A 245 -9.87 16.07 3.61
CA ASN A 245 -9.12 17.07 4.37
C ASN A 245 -9.86 18.43 4.41
N MET A 246 -10.53 18.83 3.32
CA MET A 246 -11.33 20.06 3.30
C MET A 246 -12.55 20.01 4.23
N VAL A 247 -13.15 18.85 4.47
CA VAL A 247 -14.23 18.68 5.47
C VAL A 247 -13.70 18.96 6.87
N LEU A 248 -12.59 18.33 7.23
CA LEU A 248 -11.95 18.52 8.53
C LEU A 248 -11.45 19.97 8.70
N GLU A 249 -10.89 20.57 7.64
CA GLU A 249 -10.47 21.97 7.66
C GLU A 249 -11.66 22.93 7.80
N SER A 250 -12.82 22.58 7.25
CA SER A 250 -14.05 23.39 7.41
C SER A 250 -14.53 23.39 8.87
N TYR A 251 -14.40 22.25 9.56
CA TYR A 251 -14.63 22.18 11.01
C TYR A 251 -13.65 23.06 11.79
N HIS A 252 -12.35 22.97 11.47
CA HIS A 252 -11.32 23.83 12.07
C HIS A 252 -11.61 25.33 11.88
N LYS A 253 -12.13 25.71 10.71
CA LYS A 253 -12.55 27.08 10.37
C LYS A 253 -13.86 27.53 11.03
N GLY A 254 -14.44 26.71 11.90
CA GLY A 254 -15.58 27.08 12.75
C GLY A 254 -16.95 26.57 12.28
N ALA A 255 -17.01 25.65 11.33
CA ALA A 255 -18.28 24.97 11.03
C ALA A 255 -18.71 24.11 12.23
N THR A 256 -19.93 24.32 12.74
CA THR A 256 -20.44 23.59 13.90
C THR A 256 -21.59 22.63 13.55
N ARG A 257 -21.77 22.33 12.26
CA ARG A 257 -22.72 21.31 11.78
C ARG A 257 -22.06 20.47 10.70
N ILE A 258 -22.37 19.18 10.67
CA ILE A 258 -21.75 18.24 9.73
C ILE A 258 -22.06 18.65 8.27
N GLY A 259 -23.29 19.06 7.99
CA GLY A 259 -23.67 19.57 6.67
C GLY A 259 -22.96 20.87 6.28
N ASP A 260 -22.56 21.72 7.24
CA ASP A 260 -21.78 22.93 6.97
C ASP A 260 -20.34 22.57 6.58
N MET A 261 -19.75 21.57 7.25
CA MET A 261 -18.42 21.05 6.93
C MET A 261 -18.38 20.47 5.52
N MET A 262 -19.36 19.61 5.18
CA MET A 262 -19.51 19.00 3.86
C MET A 262 -19.72 20.05 2.76
N TYR A 263 -20.62 21.00 2.98
CA TYR A 263 -20.95 22.04 2.02
C TYR A 263 -19.77 22.96 1.71
N ALA A 264 -19.02 23.37 2.73
CA ALA A 264 -17.82 24.18 2.54
C ALA A 264 -16.74 23.41 1.77
N ALA A 265 -16.55 22.12 2.05
CA ALA A 265 -15.61 21.27 1.33
C ALA A 265 -15.98 21.12 -0.15
N LEU A 266 -17.24 20.80 -0.47
CA LEU A 266 -17.72 20.67 -1.86
C LEU A 266 -17.50 21.95 -2.67
N ARG A 267 -17.85 23.11 -2.09
CA ARG A 267 -17.68 24.40 -2.77
C ARG A 267 -16.22 24.75 -2.98
N ARG A 268 -15.37 24.47 -1.98
CA ARG A 268 -13.94 24.72 -2.10
C ARG A 268 -13.29 23.79 -3.12
N TYR A 269 -13.68 22.53 -3.14
CA TYR A 269 -13.18 21.58 -4.14
C TYR A 269 -13.50 22.08 -5.56
N ALA A 270 -14.73 22.52 -5.81
CA ALA A 270 -15.11 23.11 -7.11
C ALA A 270 -14.38 24.43 -7.45
N GLN A 271 -13.82 25.14 -6.46
CA GLN A 271 -13.06 26.38 -6.66
C GLN A 271 -11.56 26.12 -6.89
N ASP A 272 -10.97 25.25 -6.06
CA ASP A 272 -9.53 24.95 -6.03
C ASP A 272 -9.17 23.95 -7.14
N THR A 273 -10.10 23.07 -7.52
CA THR A 273 -9.92 22.06 -8.56
C THR A 273 -10.63 22.51 -9.83
N VAL A 274 -9.89 22.73 -10.91
CA VAL A 274 -10.51 22.89 -12.23
C VAL A 274 -11.01 21.52 -12.66
N ILE A 275 -12.32 21.28 -12.53
CA ILE A 275 -12.98 20.00 -12.82
C ILE A 275 -12.88 19.70 -14.32
N ASN A 276 -11.77 19.07 -14.73
CA ASN A 276 -11.44 18.79 -16.11
C ASN A 276 -11.39 17.28 -16.37
N TYR A 277 -10.86 16.52 -15.42
CA TYR A 277 -10.67 15.08 -15.54
C TYR A 277 -11.92 14.31 -15.08
N SER A 278 -12.08 13.08 -15.55
CA SER A 278 -13.15 12.18 -15.07
C SER A 278 -13.04 11.97 -13.56
N SER A 279 -11.82 11.75 -13.06
CA SER A 279 -11.54 11.56 -11.63
C SER A 279 -11.98 12.73 -10.75
N ASP A 280 -11.96 13.97 -11.27
CA ASP A 280 -12.49 15.13 -10.55
C ASP A 280 -14.01 15.02 -10.35
N ARG A 281 -14.72 14.65 -11.42
CA ARG A 281 -16.19 14.49 -11.42
C ARG A 281 -16.60 13.27 -10.60
N GLU A 282 -15.87 12.18 -10.74
CA GLU A 282 -16.10 10.93 -9.99
C GLU A 282 -15.88 11.13 -8.50
N THR A 283 -14.83 11.87 -8.11
CA THR A 283 -14.63 12.29 -6.71
C THR A 283 -15.82 13.10 -6.22
N LEU A 284 -16.24 14.12 -6.98
CA LEU A 284 -17.34 15.00 -6.57
C LEU A 284 -18.69 14.26 -6.45
N PHE A 285 -19.01 13.41 -7.43
CA PHE A 285 -20.26 12.65 -7.44
C PHE A 285 -20.26 11.51 -6.42
N GLY A 286 -19.12 10.88 -6.21
CA GLY A 286 -18.96 9.79 -5.24
C GLY A 286 -18.90 10.27 -3.79
N PHE A 287 -18.61 11.56 -3.54
CA PHE A 287 -18.46 12.07 -2.18
C PHE A 287 -19.80 12.24 -1.47
N VAL A 288 -19.98 11.53 -0.35
CA VAL A 288 -21.28 11.39 0.33
C VAL A 288 -21.18 11.64 1.83
N LEU A 289 -22.30 12.12 2.40
CA LEU A 289 -22.55 12.17 3.84
C LEU A 289 -23.70 11.20 4.16
N LEU A 290 -23.38 10.08 4.79
CA LEU A 290 -24.35 9.21 5.44
C LEU A 290 -24.49 9.68 6.90
N GLY A 291 -25.59 10.35 7.21
CA GLY A 291 -25.84 10.98 8.49
C GLY A 291 -26.78 12.18 8.35
N ASP A 292 -27.14 12.75 9.49
CA ASP A 292 -27.98 13.95 9.55
C ASP A 292 -27.14 15.22 9.27
N PRO A 293 -27.39 15.94 8.16
CA PRO A 293 -26.62 17.16 7.83
C PRO A 293 -26.87 18.31 8.80
N VAL A 294 -27.96 18.31 9.59
CA VAL A 294 -28.23 19.36 10.59
C VAL A 294 -27.62 19.08 11.95
N LEU A 295 -27.02 17.90 12.13
CA LEU A 295 -26.39 17.50 13.39
C LEU A 295 -25.27 18.48 13.77
N SER A 296 -25.35 19.01 14.99
CA SER A 296 -24.37 19.96 15.50
C SER A 296 -23.20 19.26 16.16
N VAL A 297 -21.99 19.78 15.95
CA VAL A 297 -20.76 19.36 16.64
C VAL A 297 -20.25 20.54 17.50
N PRO A 298 -19.55 20.29 18.63
CA PRO A 298 -18.99 21.36 19.44
C PRO A 298 -18.03 22.20 18.60
N ALA A 299 -17.92 23.51 18.86
CA ALA A 299 -16.88 24.31 18.21
C ALA A 299 -15.48 23.84 18.66
N GLN A 300 -14.56 23.70 17.72
CA GLN A 300 -13.17 23.40 18.03
C GLN A 300 -12.58 24.51 18.91
N GLN A 301 -11.90 24.12 19.99
CA GLN A 301 -11.22 25.06 20.89
C GLN A 301 -9.73 25.12 20.55
N PRO A 302 -9.07 26.28 20.66
CA PRO A 302 -7.65 26.39 20.37
C PRO A 302 -6.81 25.61 21.39
N GLY A 303 -5.72 25.01 20.93
CA GLY A 303 -4.72 24.35 21.77
C GLY A 303 -3.30 24.81 21.47
N LEU A 304 -2.32 24.06 22.00
CA LEU A 304 -0.92 24.23 21.64
C LEU A 304 -0.76 24.08 20.12
N SER A 305 0.02 24.98 19.50
CA SER A 305 0.39 24.90 18.09
C SER A 305 1.89 25.16 18.01
N CYS A 306 2.64 24.11 17.70
CA CYS A 306 4.07 24.13 17.48
C CYS A 306 4.37 24.37 15.99
N LEU A 307 5.60 24.73 15.66
CA LEU A 307 6.16 24.60 14.32
C LEU A 307 6.38 23.12 14.01
N LYS A 308 6.06 22.73 12.76
CA LYS A 308 6.41 21.41 12.23
C LYS A 308 7.92 21.16 12.45
N PRO A 309 8.31 20.03 13.07
CA PRO A 309 9.72 19.71 13.24
C PRO A 309 10.48 19.71 11.92
N HIS A 310 11.57 20.48 11.87
CA HIS A 310 12.47 20.55 10.72
C HIS A 310 13.65 19.61 10.96
N LEU A 311 13.74 18.56 10.15
CA LEU A 311 14.74 17.51 10.26
C LEU A 311 15.84 17.65 9.20
N ALA A 312 17.08 17.37 9.60
CA ALA A 312 18.22 17.34 8.69
C ALA A 312 19.19 16.21 9.06
N ALA A 313 19.66 15.46 8.05
CA ALA A 313 20.70 14.45 8.24
C ALA A 313 22.04 15.11 8.59
N VAL A 314 22.76 14.57 9.59
CA VAL A 314 24.06 15.11 10.03
C VAL A 314 25.18 14.41 9.28
N GLY A 315 25.84 15.15 8.38
CA GLY A 315 27.02 14.69 7.65
C GLY A 315 26.77 13.49 6.73
N PRO A 316 25.79 13.56 5.80
CA PRO A 316 25.63 12.53 4.77
C PRO A 316 26.85 12.50 3.83
N ASP A 317 27.13 11.35 3.24
CA ASP A 317 28.22 11.16 2.29
C ASP A 317 27.84 11.64 0.87
N GLY A 318 26.55 11.91 0.64
CA GLY A 318 26.00 12.47 -0.59
C GLY A 318 24.48 12.36 -0.62
N TYR A 319 23.88 12.45 -1.80
CA TYR A 319 22.44 12.37 -2.01
C TYR A 319 22.13 11.41 -3.17
N LEU A 320 20.95 10.79 -3.13
CA LEU A 320 20.35 10.12 -4.29
C LEU A 320 19.83 11.17 -5.28
N SER A 321 19.38 10.72 -6.47
CA SER A 321 18.86 11.62 -7.50
C SER A 321 17.59 12.36 -7.08
N GLU A 322 16.86 11.76 -6.14
CA GLU A 322 15.64 12.24 -5.53
C GLU A 322 15.91 13.25 -4.41
N ASP A 323 17.16 13.62 -4.13
CA ASP A 323 17.58 14.50 -3.03
C ASP A 323 17.43 13.87 -1.62
N ILE A 324 17.58 12.54 -1.54
CA ILE A 324 17.60 11.80 -0.26
C ILE A 324 19.04 11.64 0.24
N PRO A 325 19.39 12.05 1.48
CA PRO A 325 20.73 11.89 2.06
C PRO A 325 21.18 10.43 2.12
N VAL A 326 22.43 10.16 1.74
CA VAL A 326 23.02 8.81 1.69
C VAL A 326 24.17 8.67 2.67
N PHE A 327 24.21 7.56 3.41
CA PHE A 327 25.32 7.13 4.25
C PHE A 327 25.95 5.87 3.65
N ARG A 328 27.12 6.02 3.03
CA ARG A 328 27.84 4.98 2.27
C ARG A 328 28.89 4.25 3.09
N ASN A 329 29.32 3.11 2.54
CA ASN A 329 30.41 2.29 3.06
C ASN A 329 30.25 1.97 4.55
N LEU A 330 29.00 1.78 4.96
CA LEU A 330 28.73 1.39 6.33
C LEU A 330 29.34 0.01 6.55
N PRO A 331 30.10 -0.19 7.64
CA PRO A 331 30.59 -1.50 8.02
C PRO A 331 29.43 -2.50 8.12
N SER A 332 29.61 -3.71 7.57
CA SER A 332 28.61 -4.78 7.66
C SER A 332 28.36 -5.25 9.10
N ASP A 333 29.26 -4.91 10.03
CA ASP A 333 29.08 -5.09 11.48
C ASP A 333 28.16 -4.04 12.12
N LYS A 334 27.55 -3.17 11.31
CA LYS A 334 26.50 -2.21 11.70
C LYS A 334 26.98 -1.24 12.80
N SER A 335 28.23 -0.79 12.75
CA SER A 335 28.87 0.00 13.82
C SER A 335 28.78 1.53 13.67
N ARG A 336 28.35 2.07 12.52
CA ARG A 336 28.24 3.54 12.31
C ARG A 336 26.86 4.04 12.73
N THR A 337 26.85 4.96 13.68
CA THR A 337 25.66 5.69 14.11
C THR A 337 25.39 6.88 13.19
N ILE A 338 24.14 7.02 12.76
CA ILE A 338 23.62 8.14 11.97
C ILE A 338 23.03 9.18 12.91
N GLY A 339 23.34 10.46 12.67
CA GLY A 339 22.75 11.59 13.38
C GLY A 339 21.70 12.31 12.54
N VAL A 340 20.62 12.73 13.19
CA VAL A 340 19.56 13.58 12.63
C VAL A 340 19.34 14.76 13.57
N ALA A 341 19.55 15.97 13.08
CA ALA A 341 19.19 17.18 13.79
C ALA A 341 17.71 17.47 13.59
N SER A 342 17.02 17.89 14.65
CA SER A 342 15.64 18.38 14.61
C SER A 342 15.57 19.74 15.28
N ASN A 343 14.84 20.68 14.68
CA ASN A 343 14.53 21.98 15.26
C ASN A 343 13.03 22.30 15.16
N CYS A 344 12.43 22.68 16.28
CA CYS A 344 11.05 23.16 16.40
C CYS A 344 10.93 24.03 17.65
N ASP A 345 9.73 24.52 17.98
CA ASP A 345 9.43 25.22 19.24
C ASP A 345 8.71 24.33 20.28
N SER A 346 8.59 23.03 20.00
CA SER A 346 7.97 22.06 20.91
C SER A 346 8.84 21.83 22.16
N PRO A 347 8.24 21.70 23.36
CA PRO A 347 8.98 21.38 24.58
C PRO A 347 9.57 19.96 24.58
N THR A 348 8.93 19.05 23.84
CA THR A 348 9.33 17.65 23.68
C THR A 348 9.20 17.22 22.23
N LEU A 349 10.03 16.25 21.84
CA LEU A 349 9.97 15.60 20.54
C LEU A 349 10.00 14.08 20.72
N ASP A 350 8.99 13.39 20.21
CA ASP A 350 9.01 11.94 20.10
C ASP A 350 9.56 11.56 18.73
N VAL A 351 10.76 10.97 18.71
CA VAL A 351 11.51 10.65 17.49
C VAL A 351 11.58 9.15 17.28
N THR A 352 11.17 8.68 16.11
CA THR A 352 11.20 7.26 15.72
C THR A 352 11.97 7.09 14.42
N SER A 353 12.89 6.13 14.35
CA SER A 353 13.51 5.68 13.10
C SER A 353 12.97 4.32 12.69
N ILE A 354 12.56 4.18 11.44
CA ILE A 354 11.95 2.98 10.86
C ILE A 354 12.75 2.57 9.62
N TYR A 355 13.07 1.28 9.50
CA TYR A 355 13.50 0.70 8.22
C TYR A 355 12.27 0.47 7.34
N THR A 356 12.19 1.15 6.19
CA THR A 356 10.91 1.26 5.46
C THR A 356 10.57 0.06 4.61
N TRP A 357 11.52 -0.85 4.34
CA TRP A 357 11.26 -2.06 3.56
C TRP A 357 10.37 -3.02 4.35
N HIS A 358 10.72 -3.28 5.61
CA HIS A 358 10.02 -4.22 6.51
C HIS A 358 9.25 -3.55 7.66
N ASP A 359 8.97 -2.26 7.55
CA ASP A 359 8.27 -1.48 8.60
C ASP A 359 8.86 -1.62 10.01
N THR A 360 10.15 -1.90 10.08
CA THR A 360 10.81 -2.29 11.33
C THR A 360 11.21 -1.04 12.10
N VAL A 361 10.61 -0.84 13.28
CA VAL A 361 11.02 0.23 14.20
C VAL A 361 12.40 -0.10 14.74
N ILE A 362 13.41 0.71 14.39
CA ILE A 362 14.78 0.56 14.85
C ILE A 362 14.92 1.11 16.27
N LYS A 363 14.35 2.29 16.51
CA LYS A 363 14.49 3.01 17.78
C LYS A 363 13.42 4.10 17.93
N ARG A 364 12.95 4.29 19.16
CA ARG A 364 11.99 5.35 19.56
C ARG A 364 12.49 6.05 20.83
N ASP A 365 12.65 7.37 20.78
CA ASP A 365 13.12 8.19 21.90
C ASP A 365 12.20 9.40 22.13
N GLY A 366 11.91 9.70 23.40
CA GLY A 366 11.35 10.99 23.81
C GLY A 366 12.48 11.95 24.19
N LEU A 367 12.62 13.06 23.48
CA LEU A 367 13.68 14.04 23.64
C LEU A 367 13.13 15.36 24.20
N ALA A 368 13.87 15.97 25.12
CA ALA A 368 13.51 17.27 25.70
C ALA A 368 14.22 18.41 24.96
N GLY A 369 13.46 19.46 24.62
CA GLY A 369 13.96 20.69 24.04
C GLY A 369 13.64 20.89 22.56
N ALA A 370 13.68 22.16 22.17
CA ALA A 370 13.37 22.66 20.82
C ALA A 370 14.37 22.21 19.74
N SER A 371 15.64 22.05 20.10
CA SER A 371 16.72 21.63 19.20
C SER A 371 17.38 20.38 19.76
N VAL A 372 17.28 19.27 19.04
CA VAL A 372 17.79 17.97 19.47
C VAL A 372 18.60 17.32 18.36
N THR A 373 19.54 16.45 18.74
CA THR A 373 20.20 15.53 17.82
C THR A 373 19.80 14.13 18.20
N TYR A 374 19.00 13.51 17.35
CA TYR A 374 18.65 12.10 17.45
C TYR A 374 19.71 11.27 16.76
N THR A 375 19.97 10.08 17.28
CA THR A 375 20.90 9.15 16.66
C THR A 375 20.36 7.73 16.65
N PHE A 376 20.55 7.02 15.55
CA PHE A 376 20.23 5.61 15.41
C PHE A 376 21.34 4.88 14.66
N THR A 377 21.42 3.56 14.85
CA THR A 377 22.38 2.72 14.14
C THR A 377 21.58 1.80 13.23
N PRO A 378 21.61 2.01 11.91
CA PRO A 378 20.83 1.21 10.98
C PRO A 378 21.33 -0.23 10.99
N THR A 379 20.39 -1.16 10.91
CA THR A 379 20.71 -2.58 10.74
C THR A 379 20.67 -3.01 9.29
N ASP A 380 19.90 -2.34 8.45
CA ASP A 380 19.58 -2.81 7.11
C ASP A 380 19.86 -1.75 6.05
N CYS A 381 20.25 -2.21 4.86
CA CYS A 381 20.60 -1.35 3.74
C CYS A 381 19.30 -0.73 3.21
N GLY A 382 19.33 0.50 2.73
CA GLY A 382 18.18 1.11 2.08
C GLY A 382 17.53 2.23 2.86
N HIS A 383 16.25 2.43 2.61
CA HIS A 383 15.55 3.61 3.07
C HIS A 383 15.14 3.48 4.54
N HIS A 384 15.46 4.53 5.29
CA HIS A 384 15.05 4.71 6.68
C HIS A 384 14.24 5.99 6.78
N LEU A 385 13.08 5.91 7.42
CA LEU A 385 12.25 7.06 7.74
C LEU A 385 12.52 7.46 9.19
N VAL A 386 12.89 8.71 9.41
CA VAL A 386 12.96 9.34 10.73
C VAL A 386 11.79 10.30 10.88
N ARG A 387 10.92 10.00 11.82
CA ARG A 387 9.73 10.76 12.20
C ARG A 387 10.00 11.50 13.49
N ALA A 388 9.75 12.80 13.54
CA ALA A 388 9.82 13.59 14.78
C ALA A 388 8.48 14.27 15.03
N ALA A 389 7.80 13.88 16.09
CA ALA A 389 6.51 14.40 16.50
C ALA A 389 6.65 15.42 17.64
N ALA A 390 6.07 16.61 17.44
CA ALA A 390 5.91 17.64 18.46
C ALA A 390 4.78 17.30 19.44
N ALA A 391 4.71 18.03 20.55
CA ALA A 391 3.74 17.80 21.63
C ALA A 391 2.27 18.03 21.21
N ASP A 392 2.03 18.78 20.13
CA ASP A 392 0.72 18.99 19.51
C ASP A 392 0.41 17.97 18.40
N GLY A 393 1.30 17.00 18.17
CA GLY A 393 1.17 15.94 17.17
C GLY A 393 1.70 16.29 15.79
N LYS A 394 2.12 17.55 15.51
CA LYS A 394 2.77 17.91 14.24
C LYS A 394 4.05 17.15 14.04
N GLU A 395 4.40 16.87 12.79
CA GLU A 395 5.43 15.89 12.51
C GLU A 395 6.30 16.23 11.29
N GLY A 396 7.62 16.17 11.51
CA GLY A 396 8.63 16.18 10.45
C GLY A 396 8.98 14.77 10.03
N TRP A 397 9.09 14.52 8.73
CA TRP A 397 9.51 13.25 8.14
C TRP A 397 10.80 13.47 7.36
N LEU A 398 11.83 12.67 7.64
CA LEU A 398 13.11 12.68 6.95
C LEU A 398 13.44 11.26 6.49
N TYR A 399 13.56 11.08 5.19
CA TYR A 399 14.10 9.87 4.61
C TYR A 399 15.62 9.98 4.50
N VAL A 400 16.32 8.91 4.86
CA VAL A 400 17.76 8.74 4.59
C VAL A 400 17.96 7.36 3.96
N ASN A 401 19.03 7.20 3.19
CA ASN A 401 19.41 5.91 2.61
C ASN A 401 20.75 5.44 3.18
N THR A 402 20.83 4.15 3.54
CA THR A 402 22.03 3.54 4.11
C THR A 402 22.59 2.52 3.12
N GLN A 403 23.89 2.55 2.89
CA GLN A 403 24.57 1.61 2.00
C GLN A 403 25.69 0.92 2.76
N PHE A 404 25.53 -0.38 3.00
CA PHE A 404 26.57 -1.22 3.56
C PHE A 404 27.54 -1.67 2.47
N VAL A 405 28.82 -1.76 2.83
CA VAL A 405 29.81 -2.43 1.97
C VAL A 405 29.32 -3.85 1.73
N PHE A 406 28.99 -4.13 0.47
CA PHE A 406 28.58 -5.47 0.08
C PHE A 406 29.84 -6.31 -0.14
N VAL A 407 30.05 -7.28 0.75
CA VAL A 407 31.15 -8.23 0.68
C VAL A 407 30.54 -9.60 0.46
N PRO A 408 30.68 -10.20 -0.73
CA PRO A 408 30.17 -11.54 -0.99
C PRO A 408 30.69 -12.53 0.06
N THR A 409 29.77 -13.30 0.64
CA THR A 409 30.07 -14.36 1.59
C THR A 409 29.93 -15.75 0.97
N CYS A 410 29.31 -15.83 -0.20
CA CYS A 410 29.13 -17.05 -0.97
C CYS A 410 29.19 -16.77 -2.49
N ASP A 411 28.97 -17.81 -3.29
CA ASP A 411 29.05 -17.80 -4.75
C ASP A 411 27.68 -17.64 -5.43
N LEU A 412 26.59 -17.56 -4.66
CA LEU A 412 25.22 -17.40 -5.14
C LEU A 412 24.63 -16.08 -4.64
N LEU A 413 24.06 -15.29 -5.56
CA LEU A 413 23.29 -14.10 -5.25
C LEU A 413 21.80 -14.34 -5.49
N LEU A 414 20.96 -14.02 -4.51
CA LEU A 414 19.52 -13.87 -4.68
C LEU A 414 19.20 -12.38 -4.78
N MET A 415 18.69 -11.95 -5.93
CA MET A 415 18.22 -10.60 -6.17
C MET A 415 16.71 -10.54 -5.93
N ASP A 416 16.35 -9.83 -4.88
CA ASP A 416 14.98 -9.51 -4.52
C ASP A 416 14.58 -8.20 -5.20
N ALA A 417 13.70 -8.27 -6.20
CA ALA A 417 13.21 -7.12 -6.96
C ALA A 417 11.75 -6.79 -6.71
N ASP A 418 11.10 -7.41 -5.72
CA ASP A 418 9.64 -7.35 -5.55
C ASP A 418 9.11 -6.08 -4.86
N GLY A 419 10.01 -5.19 -4.43
CA GLY A 419 9.64 -3.92 -3.81
C GLY A 419 9.31 -4.01 -2.32
N GLY A 420 9.74 -5.07 -1.63
CA GLY A 420 9.54 -5.25 -0.18
C GLY A 420 8.36 -6.14 0.16
N LEU A 421 7.91 -6.95 -0.80
CA LEU A 421 7.06 -8.08 -0.54
C LEU A 421 7.93 -9.21 0.06
N ASP A 422 7.29 -10.19 0.67
CA ASP A 422 7.99 -11.27 1.40
C ASP A 422 8.11 -12.54 0.52
N TYR A 423 8.41 -12.38 -0.78
CA TYR A 423 8.51 -13.51 -1.70
C TYR A 423 9.89 -14.18 -1.70
N GLU A 424 10.95 -13.47 -1.32
CA GLU A 424 12.31 -13.99 -1.10
C GLU A 424 12.34 -15.17 -0.11
N ARG A 425 11.37 -15.24 0.81
CA ARG A 425 11.23 -16.38 1.74
C ARG A 425 11.10 -17.73 1.03
N TYR A 426 10.44 -17.77 -0.13
CA TYR A 426 10.22 -19.02 -0.89
C TYR A 426 11.54 -19.54 -1.48
N TYR A 427 12.39 -18.62 -1.92
CA TYR A 427 13.70 -18.88 -2.47
C TYR A 427 14.69 -19.28 -1.37
N THR A 428 14.77 -18.47 -0.31
CA THR A 428 15.68 -18.70 0.82
C THR A 428 15.34 -19.98 1.59
N ALA A 429 14.06 -20.34 1.74
CA ALA A 429 13.65 -21.62 2.30
C ALA A 429 14.15 -22.80 1.46
N ALA A 430 13.99 -22.75 0.13
CA ALA A 430 14.46 -23.81 -0.75
C ALA A 430 15.99 -23.93 -0.77
N LEU A 431 16.70 -22.80 -0.85
CA LEU A 431 18.16 -22.75 -0.77
C LEU A 431 18.67 -23.28 0.58
N GLY A 432 18.04 -22.88 1.68
CA GLY A 432 18.35 -23.34 3.03
C GLY A 432 18.18 -24.85 3.22
N ASN A 433 17.08 -25.42 2.72
CA ASN A 433 16.83 -26.87 2.75
C ASN A 433 17.87 -27.67 1.96
N LEU A 434 18.44 -27.07 0.91
CA LEU A 434 19.52 -27.64 0.11
C LEU A 434 20.92 -27.38 0.68
N GLY A 435 21.02 -26.61 1.76
CA GLY A 435 22.30 -26.19 2.35
C GLY A 435 23.12 -25.28 1.43
N ARG A 436 22.48 -24.57 0.50
CA ARG A 436 23.13 -23.59 -0.37
C ARG A 436 23.03 -22.21 0.26
N ALA A 437 24.15 -21.67 0.69
CA ALA A 437 24.22 -20.29 1.14
C ALA A 437 24.01 -19.33 -0.04
N CYS A 438 23.33 -18.22 0.22
CA CYS A 438 23.15 -17.13 -0.73
C CYS A 438 23.34 -15.79 -0.03
N ASP A 439 23.93 -14.83 -0.73
CA ASP A 439 23.84 -13.43 -0.37
C ASP A 439 22.54 -12.88 -0.98
N VAL A 440 21.90 -11.93 -0.29
CA VAL A 440 20.67 -11.28 -0.78
C VAL A 440 20.99 -9.85 -1.20
N TRP A 441 20.53 -9.49 -2.39
CA TRP A 441 20.55 -8.13 -2.90
C TRP A 441 19.13 -7.61 -3.04
N GLU A 442 18.71 -6.80 -2.07
CA GLU A 442 17.42 -6.10 -2.08
C GLU A 442 17.49 -4.91 -3.06
N ASN A 443 16.91 -5.08 -4.25
CA ASN A 443 16.78 -4.01 -5.24
C ASN A 443 15.83 -2.94 -4.70
N GLY A 444 16.14 -1.66 -4.90
CA GLY A 444 15.37 -0.54 -4.34
C GLY A 444 15.80 -0.15 -2.92
N ALA A 445 16.25 -1.12 -2.11
CA ALA A 445 17.02 -0.82 -0.90
C ALA A 445 18.49 -0.45 -1.24
N ARG A 446 19.05 -1.05 -2.30
CA ARG A 446 20.38 -0.72 -2.83
C ARG A 446 20.28 0.07 -4.13
N GLU A 447 21.41 0.67 -4.53
CA GLU A 447 21.59 1.13 -5.90
C GLU A 447 21.40 -0.04 -6.88
N VAL A 448 21.08 0.26 -8.15
CA VAL A 448 20.99 -0.78 -9.16
C VAL A 448 22.28 -1.58 -9.19
N ILE A 449 22.16 -2.92 -9.21
CA ILE A 449 23.33 -3.78 -9.17
C ILE A 449 24.21 -3.55 -10.40
N SER A 450 25.53 -3.48 -10.18
CA SER A 450 26.48 -3.31 -11.28
C SER A 450 26.98 -4.66 -11.81
N ALA A 451 27.42 -4.68 -13.06
CA ALA A 451 28.04 -5.87 -13.65
C ALA A 451 29.28 -6.33 -12.87
N GLU A 452 30.05 -5.40 -12.27
CA GLU A 452 31.19 -5.72 -11.41
C GLU A 452 30.78 -6.39 -10.10
N THR A 453 29.59 -6.06 -9.58
CA THR A 453 29.02 -6.75 -8.42
C THR A 453 28.57 -8.14 -8.81
N LEU A 454 27.80 -8.27 -9.90
CA LEU A 454 27.34 -9.58 -10.40
C LEU A 454 28.50 -10.52 -10.72
N ALA A 455 29.60 -10.00 -11.28
CA ALA A 455 30.79 -10.79 -11.64
C ALA A 455 31.50 -11.43 -10.43
N GLN A 456 31.12 -11.09 -9.20
CA GLN A 456 31.63 -11.74 -7.98
C GLN A 456 30.89 -13.04 -7.65
N PHE A 457 29.80 -13.36 -8.38
CA PHE A 457 28.96 -14.52 -8.15
C PHE A 457 28.99 -15.50 -9.32
N ASP A 458 29.04 -16.79 -8.99
CA ASP A 458 28.97 -17.87 -9.97
C ASP A 458 27.55 -18.04 -10.52
N ILE A 459 26.54 -17.83 -9.66
CA ILE A 459 25.10 -17.94 -9.99
C ILE A 459 24.35 -16.73 -9.42
N VAL A 460 23.47 -16.16 -10.23
CA VAL A 460 22.52 -15.12 -9.83
C VAL A 460 21.11 -15.68 -10.01
N ILE A 461 20.26 -15.52 -9.00
CA ILE A 461 18.82 -15.75 -9.07
C ILE A 461 18.16 -14.38 -9.02
N TRP A 462 17.36 -14.03 -10.02
CA TRP A 462 16.55 -12.81 -10.02
C TRP A 462 15.09 -13.18 -10.08
N PHE A 463 14.29 -12.58 -9.21
CA PHE A 463 12.85 -12.77 -9.21
C PHE A 463 12.10 -11.44 -9.10
N LEU A 464 10.99 -11.35 -9.84
CA LEU A 464 10.02 -10.27 -9.74
C LEU A 464 8.64 -10.81 -10.14
N PRO A 465 7.67 -10.88 -9.23
CA PRO A 465 6.39 -11.54 -9.52
C PRO A 465 5.61 -10.93 -10.69
N TYR A 466 5.61 -9.60 -10.83
CA TYR A 466 4.67 -8.85 -11.68
C TYR A 466 5.33 -7.80 -12.61
N SER A 467 6.51 -8.10 -13.17
CA SER A 467 7.17 -7.21 -14.13
C SER A 467 8.39 -7.88 -14.76
N ALA A 468 9.30 -7.08 -15.32
CA ALA A 468 10.55 -7.49 -15.91
C ALA A 468 11.75 -6.64 -15.40
N PRO A 469 13.00 -7.06 -15.67
CA PRO A 469 14.17 -6.26 -15.37
C PRO A 469 14.14 -4.88 -16.05
N THR A 470 14.58 -3.87 -15.31
CA THR A 470 14.76 -2.51 -15.83
C THR A 470 15.88 -2.46 -16.89
N GLU A 471 15.94 -1.38 -17.66
CA GLU A 471 17.01 -1.19 -18.67
C GLU A 471 18.42 -1.26 -18.06
N TRP A 472 18.61 -0.74 -16.85
CA TRP A 472 19.89 -0.81 -16.15
C TRP A 472 20.25 -2.25 -15.74
N GLU A 473 19.27 -3.01 -15.24
CA GLU A 473 19.46 -4.42 -14.90
C GLU A 473 19.72 -5.28 -16.15
N LYS A 474 18.98 -5.06 -17.24
CA LYS A 474 19.23 -5.75 -18.53
C LYS A 474 20.67 -5.54 -19.00
N ASN A 475 21.20 -4.31 -18.87
CA ASN A 475 22.59 -4.01 -19.21
C ASN A 475 23.58 -4.74 -18.27
N ALA A 476 23.31 -4.78 -16.96
CA ALA A 476 24.14 -5.49 -16.00
C ALA A 476 24.11 -7.02 -16.23
N PHE A 477 22.94 -7.60 -16.47
CA PHE A 477 22.75 -9.00 -16.79
C PHE A 477 23.38 -9.37 -18.13
N GLY A 478 23.23 -8.55 -19.16
CA GLY A 478 23.89 -8.75 -20.44
C GLY A 478 25.41 -8.85 -20.27
N ALA A 479 26.03 -7.89 -19.57
CA ALA A 479 27.45 -7.92 -19.27
C ALA A 479 27.86 -9.11 -18.39
N TYR A 480 27.04 -9.50 -17.41
CA TYR A 480 27.29 -10.67 -16.57
C TYR A 480 27.29 -11.97 -17.40
N LEU A 481 26.30 -12.15 -18.26
CA LEU A 481 26.18 -13.32 -19.15
C LEU A 481 27.27 -13.33 -20.22
N ASP A 482 27.63 -12.18 -20.80
CA ASP A 482 28.74 -12.09 -21.78
C ASP A 482 30.09 -12.51 -21.17
N ASN A 483 30.25 -12.37 -19.85
CA ASN A 483 31.44 -12.82 -19.11
C ASN A 483 31.30 -14.25 -18.55
N GLY A 484 30.29 -15.00 -18.99
CA GLY A 484 30.06 -16.40 -18.61
C GLY A 484 29.36 -16.60 -17.27
N GLY A 485 28.66 -15.57 -16.80
CA GLY A 485 27.74 -15.65 -15.65
C GLY A 485 26.61 -16.64 -15.87
N ARG A 486 25.89 -16.98 -14.80
CA ARG A 486 24.82 -17.97 -14.82
C ARG A 486 23.59 -17.42 -14.10
N LEU A 487 22.46 -17.37 -14.80
CA LEU A 487 21.27 -16.68 -14.32
C LEU A 487 20.08 -17.64 -14.22
N PHE A 488 19.37 -17.61 -13.10
CA PHE A 488 18.00 -18.08 -13.01
C PHE A 488 17.09 -16.85 -12.90
N ILE A 489 16.20 -16.66 -13.86
CA ILE A 489 15.25 -15.54 -13.90
C ILE A 489 13.81 -16.07 -13.88
N THR A 490 12.95 -15.52 -13.03
CA THR A 490 11.60 -16.03 -12.81
C THR A 490 10.60 -14.93 -12.46
N GLY A 491 9.40 -15.03 -13.01
CA GLY A 491 8.32 -14.04 -12.90
C GLY A 491 7.27 -14.27 -13.98
N GLN A 492 6.02 -13.93 -13.70
CA GLN A 492 4.89 -14.30 -14.58
C GLN A 492 4.75 -13.39 -15.81
N ASP A 493 5.18 -12.12 -15.70
CA ASP A 493 4.95 -11.08 -16.71
C ASP A 493 6.24 -10.60 -17.39
N ILE A 494 7.35 -11.36 -17.29
CA ILE A 494 8.65 -10.91 -17.82
C ILE A 494 8.58 -10.68 -19.34
N GLY A 495 8.00 -11.62 -20.08
CA GLY A 495 7.92 -11.56 -21.53
C GLY A 495 6.94 -10.49 -22.00
N SER A 496 5.73 -10.47 -21.43
CA SER A 496 4.71 -9.47 -21.74
C SER A 496 5.19 -8.05 -21.43
N SER A 497 5.87 -7.84 -20.30
CA SER A 497 6.40 -6.52 -19.91
C SER A 497 7.53 -6.04 -20.81
N LEU A 498 8.48 -6.91 -21.19
CA LEU A 498 9.61 -6.51 -22.05
C LEU A 498 9.19 -6.27 -23.50
N THR A 499 8.26 -7.05 -24.01
CA THR A 499 7.88 -7.03 -25.42
C THR A 499 6.60 -6.22 -25.67
N GLY A 500 6.00 -5.62 -24.64
CA GLY A 500 4.70 -4.99 -24.73
C GLY A 500 3.67 -5.95 -25.34
N TYR A 501 3.50 -7.13 -24.76
CA TYR A 501 2.63 -8.20 -25.26
C TYR A 501 2.97 -8.65 -26.69
N GLY A 502 4.26 -8.80 -26.99
CA GLY A 502 4.77 -9.21 -28.30
C GLY A 502 4.74 -8.14 -29.40
N TYR A 503 4.26 -6.92 -29.13
CA TYR A 503 4.21 -5.83 -30.12
C TYR A 503 5.54 -5.12 -30.34
N GLU A 504 6.46 -5.24 -29.39
CA GLU A 504 7.77 -4.60 -29.37
C GLU A 504 8.89 -5.64 -29.39
N ALA A 505 9.96 -5.34 -30.12
CA ALA A 505 11.16 -6.16 -30.09
C ALA A 505 12.05 -5.72 -28.92
N ASP A 506 12.35 -6.64 -28.01
CA ASP A 506 13.34 -6.43 -26.94
C ASP A 506 14.57 -7.32 -27.17
N SER A 507 15.74 -6.68 -27.24
CA SER A 507 16.99 -7.38 -27.54
C SER A 507 17.49 -8.25 -26.40
N PHE A 508 17.16 -7.93 -25.15
CA PHE A 508 17.55 -8.77 -24.01
C PHE A 508 16.73 -10.06 -24.02
N TYR A 509 15.42 -9.95 -24.23
CA TYR A 509 14.50 -11.08 -24.29
C TYR A 509 14.86 -12.05 -25.43
N GLN A 510 15.11 -11.54 -26.63
CA GLN A 510 15.40 -12.38 -27.79
C GLN A 510 16.84 -12.93 -27.81
N ASN A 511 17.83 -12.12 -27.42
CA ASN A 511 19.25 -12.51 -27.58
C ASN A 511 19.90 -13.07 -26.33
N TYR A 512 19.40 -12.77 -25.13
CA TYR A 512 19.95 -13.30 -23.88
C TYR A 512 19.03 -14.36 -23.25
N LEU A 513 17.74 -14.07 -23.11
CA LEU A 513 16.77 -15.06 -22.61
C LEU A 513 16.42 -16.12 -23.66
N HIS A 514 16.64 -15.82 -24.95
CA HIS A 514 16.31 -16.71 -26.06
C HIS A 514 14.84 -17.16 -26.01
N ALA A 515 13.95 -16.19 -25.80
CA ALA A 515 12.51 -16.40 -25.68
C ALA A 515 11.75 -15.54 -26.69
N GLN A 516 10.59 -16.03 -27.09
CA GLN A 516 9.55 -15.28 -27.77
C GLN A 516 8.27 -15.35 -26.93
N TRP A 517 7.60 -14.22 -26.74
CA TRP A 517 6.32 -14.18 -26.05
C TRP A 517 5.21 -14.57 -27.05
N VAL A 518 4.24 -15.37 -26.59
CA VAL A 518 3.17 -15.89 -27.44
C VAL A 518 1.81 -15.35 -27.00
N ASP A 519 1.40 -15.66 -25.77
CA ASP A 519 0.11 -15.30 -25.18
C ASP A 519 0.18 -15.44 -23.65
N TRP A 520 -0.94 -15.29 -22.95
CA TRP A 520 -1.08 -15.74 -21.57
C TRP A 520 -1.45 -17.22 -21.49
N ALA A 521 -0.94 -17.90 -20.46
CA ALA A 521 -1.37 -19.24 -20.11
C ALA A 521 -2.62 -19.21 -19.20
N TYR A 522 -3.52 -20.16 -19.41
CA TYR A 522 -4.80 -20.26 -18.70
C TYR A 522 -4.89 -21.51 -17.79
N THR A 523 -3.75 -22.00 -17.31
CA THR A 523 -3.67 -23.19 -16.47
C THR A 523 -2.49 -23.14 -15.52
N ASP A 524 -2.66 -23.67 -14.33
CA ASP A 524 -1.66 -23.60 -13.28
C ASP A 524 -0.87 -24.90 -13.14
N THR A 525 -1.15 -25.91 -13.97
CA THR A 525 -0.47 -27.21 -13.92
C THR A 525 0.59 -27.30 -15.00
N LEU A 526 1.83 -27.53 -14.58
CA LEU A 526 2.98 -27.67 -15.47
C LEU A 526 3.51 -29.09 -15.48
N ARG A 527 3.82 -29.57 -16.69
CA ARG A 527 4.50 -30.85 -16.92
C ARG A 527 5.94 -30.60 -17.35
N GLY A 528 6.86 -31.32 -16.72
CA GLY A 528 8.25 -31.26 -17.08
C GLY A 528 8.54 -31.99 -18.39
N GLN A 529 9.37 -31.37 -19.23
CA GLN A 529 9.72 -31.87 -20.54
C GLN A 529 10.51 -33.18 -20.45
N PRO A 530 10.15 -34.24 -21.21
CA PRO A 530 10.85 -35.51 -21.16
C PRO A 530 12.34 -35.35 -21.46
N ARG A 531 13.19 -35.93 -20.61
CA ARG A 531 14.67 -35.90 -20.70
C ARG A 531 15.32 -34.54 -20.40
N ASP A 532 14.54 -33.52 -20.05
CA ASP A 532 15.10 -32.28 -19.52
C ASP A 532 15.66 -32.49 -18.10
N PRO A 533 16.91 -32.06 -17.79
CA PRO A 533 17.51 -32.28 -16.47
C PRO A 533 16.78 -31.57 -15.31
N ILE A 534 15.96 -30.55 -15.60
CA ILE A 534 15.20 -29.81 -14.61
C ILE A 534 13.78 -30.36 -14.54
N GLY A 535 13.03 -30.34 -15.64
CA GLY A 535 11.61 -30.70 -15.63
C GLY A 535 11.34 -32.21 -15.58
N SER A 536 12.19 -33.05 -16.19
CA SER A 536 11.79 -34.43 -16.54
C SER A 536 11.20 -35.22 -15.37
N GLY A 537 10.00 -35.75 -15.59
CA GLY A 537 9.28 -36.58 -14.63
C GLY A 537 8.55 -35.81 -13.52
N MET A 538 8.57 -34.48 -13.54
CA MET A 538 7.84 -33.64 -12.60
C MET A 538 6.47 -33.23 -13.15
N THR A 539 5.51 -33.07 -12.23
CA THR A 539 4.27 -32.34 -12.44
C THR A 539 4.11 -31.43 -11.24
N ILE A 540 4.00 -30.14 -11.48
CA ILE A 540 3.90 -29.11 -10.44
C ILE A 540 2.65 -28.26 -10.70
N THR A 541 2.05 -27.73 -9.63
CA THR A 541 1.03 -26.68 -9.74
C THR A 541 1.65 -25.38 -9.26
N ILE A 542 1.27 -24.25 -9.86
CA ILE A 542 1.70 -22.90 -9.46
C ILE A 542 0.58 -22.09 -8.80
N TRP A 543 -0.45 -22.79 -8.33
CA TRP A 543 -1.59 -22.22 -7.63
C TRP A 543 -2.00 -23.11 -6.46
N GLY A 544 -2.38 -22.46 -5.34
CA GLY A 544 -2.81 -23.12 -4.11
C GLY A 544 -1.66 -23.70 -3.26
N GLY A 545 -2.01 -24.64 -2.40
CA GLY A 545 -1.07 -25.27 -1.47
C GLY A 545 -0.40 -24.27 -0.52
N ASP A 546 0.92 -24.40 -0.33
CA ASP A 546 1.73 -23.45 0.44
C ASP A 546 2.44 -22.40 -0.45
N GLY A 547 2.13 -22.36 -1.75
CA GLY A 547 2.66 -21.37 -2.69
C GLY A 547 2.10 -19.97 -2.47
N ALA A 548 2.67 -18.99 -3.17
CA ALA A 548 2.37 -17.57 -3.01
C ALA A 548 0.97 -17.11 -3.49
N GLN A 549 0.23 -17.96 -4.22
CA GLN A 549 -1.11 -17.66 -4.76
C GLN A 549 -1.15 -16.36 -5.60
N ASN A 550 -0.09 -16.13 -6.36
CA ASN A 550 0.18 -14.85 -7.02
C ASN A 550 0.42 -14.99 -8.53
N GLN A 551 -0.06 -16.07 -9.15
CA GLN A 551 0.16 -16.41 -10.56
C GLN A 551 -1.12 -16.20 -11.38
N TYR A 552 -1.46 -14.94 -11.66
CA TYR A 552 -2.70 -14.54 -12.30
C TYR A 552 -2.61 -14.48 -13.84
N SER A 553 -1.43 -14.15 -14.39
CA SER A 553 -1.24 -13.81 -15.80
C SER A 553 0.07 -14.34 -16.38
N THR A 554 0.41 -15.60 -16.10
CA THR A 554 1.68 -16.18 -16.55
C THR A 554 1.82 -16.21 -18.06
N ASP A 555 3.01 -15.88 -18.57
CA ASP A 555 3.30 -15.86 -20.00
C ASP A 555 3.45 -17.29 -20.59
N GLU A 556 2.85 -17.52 -21.76
CA GLU A 556 3.25 -18.56 -22.71
C GLU A 556 4.42 -18.05 -23.55
N ILE A 557 5.46 -18.88 -23.66
CA ILE A 557 6.68 -18.53 -24.38
C ILE A 557 7.03 -19.58 -25.44
N GLU A 558 7.85 -19.21 -26.42
CA GLU A 558 8.49 -20.11 -27.37
C GLU A 558 10.02 -19.98 -27.27
N PRO A 559 10.78 -21.10 -27.28
CA PRO A 559 12.23 -21.06 -27.24
C PRO A 559 12.85 -20.63 -28.58
N ILE A 560 13.82 -19.72 -28.53
CA ILE A 560 14.71 -19.39 -29.65
C ILE A 560 16.01 -20.20 -29.48
N LEU A 561 16.55 -20.81 -30.53
CA LEU A 561 17.80 -21.56 -30.41
C LEU A 561 18.93 -20.68 -29.80
N PRO A 562 19.72 -21.19 -28.84
CA PRO A 562 19.85 -22.60 -28.43
C PRO A 562 18.99 -23.00 -27.23
N ALA A 563 17.97 -22.22 -26.86
CA ALA A 563 17.08 -22.54 -25.74
C ALA A 563 16.37 -23.88 -25.93
N VAL A 564 16.14 -24.59 -24.83
CA VAL A 564 15.40 -25.85 -24.76
C VAL A 564 14.30 -25.74 -23.71
N PRO A 565 13.06 -26.17 -24.01
CA PRO A 565 11.96 -26.20 -23.06
C PRO A 565 12.25 -27.04 -21.80
N VAL A 566 11.78 -26.56 -20.65
CA VAL A 566 11.90 -27.20 -19.33
C VAL A 566 10.53 -27.65 -18.80
N PHE A 567 9.55 -26.76 -18.80
CA PHE A 567 8.17 -27.03 -18.39
C PHE A 567 7.19 -26.54 -19.45
N THR A 568 6.03 -27.19 -19.54
CA THR A 568 4.89 -26.78 -20.37
C THR A 568 3.61 -26.79 -19.57
N TYR A 569 2.74 -25.83 -19.85
CA TYR A 569 1.33 -25.85 -19.51
C TYR A 569 0.58 -26.97 -20.24
N GLU A 570 -0.56 -27.40 -19.70
CA GLU A 570 -1.47 -28.31 -20.42
C GLU A 570 -2.47 -27.52 -21.29
N PRO A 571 -2.65 -27.81 -22.61
CA PRO A 571 -2.01 -28.84 -23.40
C PRO A 571 -0.94 -28.30 -24.38
N LEU A 572 0.30 -28.17 -23.89
CA LEU A 572 1.58 -28.03 -24.65
C LEU A 572 2.08 -26.62 -24.98
N CYS A 573 1.82 -25.64 -24.13
CA CYS A 573 2.41 -24.29 -24.25
C CYS A 573 3.66 -24.20 -23.35
N GLU A 574 4.83 -23.76 -23.83
CA GLU A 574 6.03 -23.68 -22.99
C GLU A 574 5.93 -22.59 -21.91
N ALA A 575 6.34 -22.97 -20.70
CA ALA A 575 6.30 -22.14 -19.50
C ALA A 575 7.69 -21.82 -18.93
N ALA A 576 8.69 -22.59 -19.37
CA ALA A 576 10.05 -22.44 -18.92
C ALA A 576 11.02 -22.97 -19.96
N LEU A 577 12.20 -22.38 -20.00
CA LEU A 577 13.30 -22.80 -20.85
C LEU A 577 14.65 -22.73 -20.13
N ARG A 578 15.64 -23.36 -20.74
CA ARG A 578 17.04 -23.23 -20.36
C ARG A 578 17.91 -22.99 -21.57
N VAL A 579 18.98 -22.22 -21.41
CA VAL A 579 19.88 -21.79 -22.48
C VAL A 579 21.30 -22.19 -22.17
N ASP A 580 21.97 -22.87 -23.09
CA ASP A 580 23.42 -23.08 -23.04
C ASP A 580 24.04 -22.58 -24.34
N THR A 581 24.74 -21.45 -24.28
CA THR A 581 25.42 -20.86 -25.45
C THR A 581 26.86 -21.34 -25.59
N GLY A 582 27.36 -22.15 -24.65
CA GLY A 582 28.78 -22.42 -24.45
C GLY A 582 29.56 -21.24 -23.86
N THR A 583 28.94 -20.07 -23.73
CA THR A 583 29.51 -18.90 -23.03
C THR A 583 28.84 -18.75 -21.66
N TYR A 584 27.51 -18.73 -21.62
CA TYR A 584 26.72 -18.65 -20.39
C TYR A 584 25.65 -19.72 -20.33
N LYS A 585 25.10 -19.89 -19.11
CA LYS A 585 23.91 -20.72 -18.86
C LYS A 585 22.81 -19.90 -18.22
N LEU A 586 21.57 -20.17 -18.62
CA LEU A 586 20.40 -19.47 -18.10
C LEU A 586 19.21 -20.40 -17.95
N VAL A 587 18.43 -20.24 -16.87
CA VAL A 587 17.09 -20.81 -16.74
C VAL A 587 16.09 -19.66 -16.66
N TYR A 588 15.03 -19.71 -17.45
CA TYR A 588 13.95 -18.73 -17.44
C TYR A 588 12.62 -19.45 -17.19
N PHE A 589 11.93 -19.06 -16.12
CA PHE A 589 10.54 -19.44 -15.86
C PHE A 589 9.62 -18.24 -16.16
N ALA A 590 8.67 -18.43 -17.04
CA ALA A 590 7.59 -17.48 -17.36
C ALA A 590 6.44 -17.52 -16.33
N PHE A 591 6.77 -17.98 -15.13
CA PHE A 591 5.96 -18.02 -13.94
C PHE A 591 6.89 -17.77 -12.74
N GLY A 592 6.33 -17.34 -11.62
CA GLY A 592 7.06 -17.14 -10.36
C GLY A 592 7.34 -18.47 -9.66
N PHE A 593 8.59 -18.71 -9.30
CA PHE A 593 9.00 -19.88 -8.51
C PHE A 593 8.29 -19.94 -7.14
N GLU A 594 7.96 -18.78 -6.57
CA GLU A 594 7.17 -18.65 -5.35
C GLU A 594 5.75 -19.21 -5.49
N GLY A 595 5.21 -19.29 -6.71
CA GLY A 595 3.89 -19.84 -6.99
C GLY A 595 3.78 -21.35 -6.84
N ILE A 596 4.89 -22.11 -6.94
CA ILE A 596 4.88 -23.59 -6.86
C ILE A 596 4.22 -24.02 -5.55
N ASP A 597 3.21 -24.89 -5.60
CA ASP A 597 2.24 -25.15 -4.53
C ASP A 597 2.74 -25.92 -3.30
N SER A 598 4.01 -26.34 -3.28
CA SER A 598 4.56 -27.18 -2.21
C SER A 598 6.05 -26.97 -2.01
N GLN A 599 6.47 -26.84 -0.74
CA GLN A 599 7.90 -26.69 -0.39
C GLN A 599 8.78 -27.80 -0.97
N ALA A 600 8.32 -29.06 -0.94
CA ALA A 600 9.09 -30.18 -1.48
C ALA A 600 9.31 -30.07 -3.01
N SER A 601 8.33 -29.53 -3.74
CA SER A 601 8.47 -29.29 -5.18
C SER A 601 9.41 -28.12 -5.45
N ARG A 602 9.31 -27.02 -4.66
CA ARG A 602 10.26 -25.90 -4.71
C ARG A 602 11.70 -26.36 -4.46
N ASP A 603 11.92 -27.17 -3.42
CA ASP A 603 13.23 -27.73 -3.09
C ASP A 603 13.80 -28.54 -4.26
N GLU A 604 13.01 -29.43 -4.86
CA GLU A 604 13.45 -30.27 -5.96
C GLU A 604 13.70 -29.48 -7.25
N VAL A 605 12.84 -28.51 -7.58
CA VAL A 605 13.03 -27.61 -8.73
C VAL A 605 14.31 -26.79 -8.54
N MET A 606 14.48 -26.12 -7.40
CA MET A 606 15.67 -25.33 -7.09
C MET A 606 16.93 -26.19 -7.14
N ARG A 607 16.89 -27.40 -6.57
CA ARG A 607 18.02 -28.36 -6.61
C ARG A 607 18.44 -28.66 -8.04
N ARG A 608 17.49 -28.89 -8.95
CA ARG A 608 17.79 -29.23 -10.35
C ARG A 608 18.24 -28.03 -11.15
N VAL A 609 17.66 -26.85 -10.92
CA VAL A 609 18.10 -25.58 -11.52
C VAL A 609 19.56 -25.32 -11.15
N LEU A 610 19.90 -25.34 -9.86
CA LEU A 610 21.27 -25.12 -9.39
C LEU A 610 22.23 -26.19 -9.91
N TYR A 611 21.82 -27.46 -9.86
CA TYR A 611 22.65 -28.55 -10.38
C TYR A 611 22.98 -28.37 -11.86
N TRP A 612 22.03 -27.89 -12.67
CA TRP A 612 22.25 -27.65 -14.09
C TRP A 612 23.13 -26.41 -14.34
N LEU A 613 22.89 -25.32 -13.61
CA LEU A 613 23.71 -24.10 -13.69
C LEU A 613 25.16 -24.36 -13.23
N ASP A 614 25.38 -25.20 -12.21
CA ASP A 614 26.71 -25.54 -11.70
C ASP A 614 27.59 -26.26 -12.74
N GLN A 615 26.99 -26.94 -13.73
CA GLN A 615 27.74 -27.65 -14.75
C GLN A 615 28.49 -26.68 -15.68
N ARG A 616 29.78 -26.91 -15.88
CA ARG A 616 30.62 -26.15 -16.83
C ARG A 616 30.70 -26.84 -18.18
#